data_AF-A0A0Q5ZDD1-F1
#
_entry.id   AF-A0A0Q5ZDD1-F1
#
_cell.length_a   1.000
_cell.length_b   1.000
_cell.length_c   1.000
_cell.angle_alpha   90.00
_cell.angle_beta   90.00
_cell.angle_gamma   90.00
#
_symmetry.space_group_name_H-M   'P 1'
#
loop_
_entity.id
_entity.type
_entity.pdbx_description
1 polymer ?
#
loop_
_entity_poly.entity_id
_entity_poly.type
_entity_poly.pdbx_seq_one_letter_code
_entity_poly.pdbx_strand_id
1 'polypeptide(L)'
;MEIPEGYVLVPKLWAEKYFIRAEWQEIENPTISELSIYLGISKEKIKKDLKYYDCPLRKFSSGAKGRGYQMRFIKCTVKFYEEWLTNKKIVNL
;
A
#
# COMPACT_ATOMS: atom_id res chain seq x y z
N MET A 1 19.61 19.99 -25.54
CA MET A 1 19.91 19.25 -24.30
C MET A 1 19.99 17.80 -24.69
N GLU A 2 21.17 17.20 -24.58
CA GLU A 2 21.36 15.77 -24.76
C GLU A 2 21.31 15.10 -23.39
N ILE A 3 20.69 13.92 -23.32
CA ILE A 3 20.58 13.16 -22.08
C ILE A 3 21.97 12.54 -21.82
N PRO A 4 22.55 12.69 -20.61
CA PRO A 4 23.86 12.12 -20.29
C PRO A 4 23.89 10.60 -20.41
N GLU A 5 25.08 10.07 -20.68
CA GLU A 5 25.33 8.63 -20.75
C GLU A 5 24.95 7.94 -19.43
N GLY A 6 24.21 6.83 -19.52
CA GLY A 6 23.68 6.12 -18.35
C GLY A 6 22.31 6.58 -17.85
N TYR A 7 21.71 7.63 -18.43
CA TYR A 7 20.36 8.08 -18.10
C TYR A 7 19.36 7.73 -19.22
N VAL A 8 18.14 7.36 -18.82
CA VAL A 8 17.02 7.14 -19.75
C VAL A 8 15.83 7.98 -19.32
N LEU A 9 15.17 8.64 -20.28
CA LEU A 9 13.91 9.33 -20.01
C LEU A 9 12.79 8.31 -19.95
N VAL A 10 12.11 8.28 -18.81
CA VAL A 10 10.89 7.49 -18.63
C VAL A 10 9.72 8.42 -18.35
N PRO A 11 8.50 8.04 -18.77
CA PRO A 11 7.29 8.73 -18.33
C PRO A 11 7.23 8.78 -16.80
N LYS A 12 6.90 9.95 -16.24
CA LYS A 12 6.84 10.17 -14.78
C LYS A 12 6.01 9.11 -14.05
N LEU A 13 4.85 8.75 -14.62
CA LEU A 13 3.96 7.73 -14.09
C LEU A 13 4.60 6.33 -13.97
N TRP A 14 5.55 6.02 -14.86
CA TRP A 14 6.26 4.74 -14.84
C TRP A 14 7.33 4.73 -13.77
N ALA A 15 8.12 5.81 -13.69
CA ALA A 15 9.07 6.01 -12.61
C ALA A 15 8.37 5.88 -11.25
N GLU A 16 7.27 6.58 -11.03
CA GLU A 16 6.48 6.52 -9.79
C GLU A 16 6.05 5.09 -9.46
N LYS A 17 5.49 4.34 -10.43
CA LYS A 17 5.11 2.93 -10.21
C LYS A 17 6.30 2.04 -9.87
N TYR A 18 7.45 2.23 -10.53
CA TYR A 18 8.65 1.44 -10.27
C TYR A 18 9.26 1.76 -8.90
N PHE A 19 9.34 3.05 -8.52
CA PHE A 19 9.78 3.47 -7.20
C PHE A 19 8.85 2.92 -6.10
N ILE A 20 7.54 3.05 -6.27
CA ILE A 20 6.56 2.48 -5.33
C ILE A 20 6.71 0.96 -5.18
N ARG A 21 7.00 0.25 -6.27
CA ARG A 21 7.24 -1.21 -6.24
C ARG A 21 8.57 -1.58 -5.58
N ALA A 22 9.63 -0.82 -5.84
CA ALA A 22 10.93 -1.03 -5.21
C ALA A 22 10.84 -0.76 -3.70
N GLU A 23 10.23 0.36 -3.30
CA GLU A 23 9.95 0.69 -1.90
C GLU A 23 9.09 -0.39 -1.23
N TRP A 24 8.10 -0.95 -1.94
CA TRP A 24 7.26 -2.01 -1.38
C TRP A 24 8.05 -3.26 -1.00
N GLN A 25 9.10 -3.63 -1.75
CA GLN A 25 9.91 -4.81 -1.42
C GLN A 25 10.65 -4.64 -0.09
N GLU A 26 11.14 -3.42 0.20
CA GLU A 26 11.92 -3.11 1.40
C GLU A 26 11.05 -2.90 2.66
N ILE A 27 9.78 -2.53 2.50
CA ILE A 27 8.88 -2.29 3.63
C ILE A 27 8.43 -3.61 4.27
N GLU A 28 8.83 -3.86 5.52
CA GLU A 28 8.41 -5.06 6.27
C GLU A 28 7.06 -4.89 6.96
N ASN A 29 6.83 -3.72 7.58
CA ASN A 29 5.64 -3.41 8.36
C ASN A 29 4.99 -2.11 7.87
N PRO A 30 4.22 -2.15 6.76
CA PRO A 30 3.70 -0.97 6.10
C PRO A 30 2.72 -0.19 6.98
N THR A 31 2.76 1.12 6.87
CA THR A 31 1.80 2.08 7.41
C THR A 31 0.57 2.19 6.50
N ILE A 32 -0.50 2.80 7.01
CA ILE A 32 -1.70 3.06 6.19
C ILE A 32 -1.41 3.97 4.98
N SER A 33 -0.39 4.83 5.06
CA SER A 33 0.00 5.72 3.96
C SER A 33 0.65 4.93 2.83
N GLU A 34 1.61 4.06 3.16
CA GLU A 34 2.28 3.21 2.18
C GLU A 34 1.28 2.23 1.54
N LEU A 35 0.35 1.66 2.31
CA LEU A 35 -0.74 0.84 1.77
C LEU A 35 -1.64 1.60 0.79
N SER A 36 -1.99 2.84 1.11
CA SER A 36 -2.84 3.68 0.26
C SER A 36 -2.19 3.93 -1.11
N ILE A 37 -0.88 4.18 -1.10
CA ILE A 37 -0.08 4.38 -2.31
C ILE A 37 0.06 3.08 -3.09
N TYR A 38 0.47 2.00 -2.42
CA TYR A 38 0.68 0.68 -3.04
C TYR A 38 -0.59 0.13 -3.70
N LEU A 39 -1.73 0.17 -2.99
CA LEU A 39 -3.00 -0.36 -3.46
C LEU A 39 -3.80 0.63 -4.35
N GLY A 40 -3.36 1.88 -4.44
CA GLY A 40 -4.08 2.93 -5.18
C GLY A 40 -5.48 3.23 -4.64
N ILE A 41 -5.69 3.18 -3.31
CA ILE A 41 -6.97 3.45 -2.66
C ILE A 41 -6.82 4.46 -1.52
N SER A 42 -7.89 5.19 -1.17
CA SER A 42 -7.84 6.18 -0.10
C SER A 42 -7.64 5.55 1.28
N LYS A 43 -6.98 6.29 2.19
CA LYS A 43 -6.77 5.87 3.58
C LYS A 43 -8.11 5.68 4.30
N GLU A 44 -9.11 6.48 3.95
CA GLU A 44 -10.48 6.43 4.48
C GLU A 44 -11.15 5.12 4.10
N LYS A 45 -10.97 4.66 2.85
CA LYS A 45 -11.46 3.36 2.41
C LYS A 45 -10.83 2.24 3.22
N ILE A 46 -9.50 2.25 3.40
CA ILE A 46 -8.81 1.24 4.23
C ILE A 46 -9.35 1.25 5.67
N LYS A 47 -9.53 2.43 6.28
CA LYS A 47 -10.12 2.57 7.62
C LYS A 47 -11.54 2.03 7.70
N LYS A 48 -12.35 2.26 6.67
CA LYS A 48 -13.72 1.73 6.58
C LYS A 48 -13.68 0.21 6.42
N ASP A 49 -12.80 -0.29 5.56
CA ASP A 49 -12.70 -1.71 5.26
C ASP A 49 -12.23 -2.52 6.49
N LEU A 50 -11.32 -1.97 7.29
CA LEU A 50 -10.86 -2.55 8.56
C LEU A 50 -11.96 -2.70 9.62
N LYS A 51 -13.15 -2.09 9.45
CA LYS A 51 -14.29 -2.30 10.34
C LYS A 51 -15.10 -3.54 10.00
N TYR A 52 -14.95 -4.09 8.78
CA TYR A 52 -15.65 -5.31 8.41
C TYR A 52 -14.95 -6.54 8.97
N TYR A 53 -15.74 -7.50 9.43
CA TYR A 53 -15.25 -8.75 10.02
C TYR A 53 -14.48 -9.62 9.02
N ASP A 54 -14.88 -9.59 7.75
CA ASP A 54 -14.28 -10.35 6.64
C ASP A 54 -13.01 -9.70 6.08
N CYS A 55 -12.60 -8.54 6.59
CA CYS A 55 -11.40 -7.85 6.11
C CYS A 55 -10.14 -8.66 6.45
N PRO A 56 -9.35 -9.09 5.45
CA PRO A 56 -8.18 -9.93 5.68
C PRO A 56 -6.97 -9.12 6.19
N LEU A 57 -6.98 -7.79 6.07
CA LEU A 57 -5.88 -6.92 6.45
C LEU A 57 -5.67 -6.93 7.98
N ARG A 58 -4.48 -7.34 8.44
CA ARG A 58 -4.16 -7.42 9.88
C ARG A 58 -3.18 -6.33 10.31
N LYS A 59 -3.44 -5.78 11.49
CA LYS A 59 -2.63 -4.75 12.12
C LYS A 59 -1.47 -5.41 12.87
N PHE A 60 -0.28 -4.83 12.75
CA PHE A 60 0.86 -5.16 13.59
C PHE A 60 0.78 -4.29 14.85
N SER A 61 0.58 -4.90 16.02
CA SER A 61 0.49 -4.16 17.29
C SER A 61 1.89 -3.98 17.88
N SER A 62 2.62 -2.95 17.46
CA SER A 62 3.84 -2.54 18.17
C SER A 62 3.65 -1.18 18.81
N GLY A 63 3.55 -1.15 20.14
CA GLY A 63 3.72 0.06 20.96
C GLY A 63 2.47 0.63 21.61
N ALA A 64 2.67 1.20 22.79
CA ALA A 64 1.67 1.94 23.55
C ALA A 64 1.18 3.19 22.78
N LYS A 65 -0.07 3.60 23.02
CA LYS A 65 -0.63 4.83 22.43
C LYS A 65 0.19 6.05 22.92
N GLY A 66 0.98 6.65 22.03
CA GLY A 66 1.78 7.85 22.29
C GLY A 66 1.89 8.76 21.06
N ARG A 67 2.49 9.95 21.22
CA ARG A 67 2.80 10.85 20.08
C ARG A 67 3.79 10.14 19.16
N GLY A 68 3.38 9.87 17.93
CA GLY A 68 4.15 9.09 16.95
C GLY A 68 3.66 7.66 16.73
N TYR A 69 2.59 7.22 17.43
CA TYR A 69 1.97 5.94 17.13
C TYR A 69 1.43 5.93 15.70
N GLN A 70 2.02 5.08 14.86
CA GLN A 70 1.55 4.81 13.51
C GLN A 70 1.03 3.38 13.46
N MET A 71 -0.19 3.22 12.95
CA MET A 71 -0.77 1.92 12.69
C MET A 71 0.00 1.25 11.56
N ARG A 72 0.67 0.15 11.88
CA ARG A 72 1.38 -0.70 10.94
C ARG A 72 0.57 -1.96 10.65
N PHE A 73 0.86 -2.60 9.54
CA PHE A 73 0.14 -3.76 9.03
C PHE A 73 1.11 -4.90 8.72
N ILE A 74 0.61 -6.12 8.77
CA ILE A 74 1.40 -7.30 8.43
C ILE A 74 1.43 -7.42 6.90
N LYS A 75 2.62 -7.31 6.28
CA LYS A 75 2.79 -7.28 4.83
C LYS A 75 2.12 -8.45 4.10
N CYS A 76 2.23 -9.68 4.60
CA CYS A 76 1.61 -10.84 3.96
C CYS A 76 0.08 -10.72 3.86
N THR A 77 -0.56 -10.06 4.82
CA THR A 77 -2.01 -9.86 4.83
C THR A 77 -2.50 -8.80 3.85
N VAL A 78 -1.58 -7.97 3.35
CA VAL A 78 -1.87 -6.95 2.33
C VAL A 78 -2.20 -7.60 1.00
N LYS A 79 -1.54 -8.70 0.65
CA LYS A 79 -1.82 -9.46 -0.58
C LYS A 79 -3.23 -10.03 -0.57
N PHE A 80 -3.65 -10.65 0.54
CA PHE A 80 -5.03 -11.12 0.69
C PHE A 80 -6.05 -9.98 0.61
N TYR A 81 -5.69 -8.81 1.11
CA TYR A 81 -6.54 -7.62 1.01
C TYR A 81 -6.64 -7.09 -0.42
N GLU A 82 -5.55 -7.10 -1.19
CA GLU A 82 -5.54 -6.77 -2.62
C GLU A 82 -6.45 -7.70 -3.44
N GLU A 83 -6.37 -9.01 -3.18
CA GLU A 83 -7.23 -10.02 -3.81
C GLU A 83 -8.70 -9.81 -3.41
N TRP A 84 -8.98 -9.56 -2.14
CA TRP A 84 -10.33 -9.28 -1.64
C TRP A 84 -10.93 -8.02 -2.26
N LEU A 85 -10.13 -6.96 -2.46
CA LEU A 85 -10.56 -5.74 -3.15
C LEU A 85 -10.91 -6.02 -4.62
N THR A 86 -10.14 -6.86 -5.29
CA THR A 86 -10.39 -7.27 -6.68
C THR A 86 -11.70 -8.06 -6.79
N ASN A 87 -11.91 -9.04 -5.90
CA ASN A 87 -13.13 -9.84 -5.86
C ASN A 87 -14.36 -8.97 -5.56
N LYS A 88 -14.24 -8.00 -4.64
CA LYS A 88 -15.34 -7.04 -4.39
C LYS A 88 -15.66 -6.16 -5.60
N LYS A 89 -14.67 -5.79 -6.43
CA LYS A 89 -14.95 -5.04 -7.66
C LYS A 89 -15.72 -5.87 -8.67
N ILE A 90 -15.38 -7.15 -8.81
CA ILE A 90 -16.06 -8.09 -9.72
C ILE A 90 -17.51 -8.34 -9.28
N VAL A 91 -17.77 -8.42 -7.97
CA VAL A 91 -19.13 -8.65 -7.43
C VAL A 91 -20.04 -7.41 -7.53
N ASN A 92 -19.47 -6.21 -7.74
CA ASN A 92 -20.22 -4.95 -7.89
C ASN A 92 -20.32 -4.48 -9.35
N LEU A 93 -20.03 -5.34 -10.32
CA LEU A 93 -20.25 -5.15 -11.76
C LEU A 93 -21.33 -6.12 -12.23
#